data_AF-A0A5J4XV05-F1
#
_entry.id   AF-A0A5J4XV05-F1
#
_cell.length_a   1.000
_cell.length_b   1.000
_cell.length_c   1.000
_cell.angle_alpha   90.00
_cell.angle_beta   90.00
_cell.angle_gamma   90.00
#
_symmetry.space_group_name_H-M   'P 1'
#
loop_
_entity.id
_entity.type
_entity.pdbx_description
1 polymer ?
#
loop_
_entity_poly.entity_id
_entity_poly.type
_entity_poly.pdbx_seq_one_letter_code
_entity_poly.pdbx_strand_id
1 'polypeptide(L)'
;MVIAQEGHCCASTKEAGRGTCRRLNGKKAYQQVLSLPSFQHTVPWWSLDASQHNAHLLPGGHAKGGVRQYLQGNKLQAVTAHFFHYKKPVAAISHGVVSAARSILL
;
A
#
# COMPACT_ATOMS: atom_id res chain seq x y z
N MET A 1 1.72 6.36 -6.23
CA MET A 1 1.99 6.24 -4.78
C MET A 1 0.65 6.11 -4.09
N VAL A 2 0.32 4.94 -3.55
CA VAL A 2 -0.99 4.66 -2.90
C VAL A 2 -0.71 4.06 -1.52
N ILE A 3 -1.26 4.65 -0.47
CA ILE A 3 -1.15 4.18 0.92
C ILE A 3 -2.57 3.89 1.43
N ALA A 4 -2.79 2.70 1.99
CA ALA A 4 -4.08 2.21 2.51
C ALA A 4 -4.05 1.93 4.04
N GLN A 5 -5.25 1.98 4.61
CA GLN A 5 -5.76 1.92 6.01
C GLN A 5 -5.31 0.70 6.86
N GLU A 6 -5.56 0.52 8.18
CA GLU A 6 -6.62 0.96 9.11
C GLU A 6 -6.17 0.64 10.57
N GLY A 7 -6.74 1.30 11.59
CA GLY A 7 -6.51 0.94 13.00
C GLY A 7 -7.41 1.70 14.00
N HIS A 8 -8.32 0.97 14.66
CA HIS A 8 -9.17 1.45 15.74
C HIS A 8 -8.37 1.93 16.96
N CYS A 9 -8.89 2.89 17.74
CA CYS A 9 -8.36 3.13 19.08
C CYS A 9 -9.47 3.51 20.08
N CYS A 10 -9.50 2.74 21.17
CA CYS A 10 -10.41 2.81 22.31
C CYS A 10 -10.42 4.17 23.06
N ALA A 11 -11.64 4.46 23.54
CA ALA A 11 -12.07 4.86 24.88
C ALA A 11 -11.68 6.22 25.51
N SER A 12 -12.77 6.92 25.88
CA SER A 12 -13.06 7.75 27.05
C SER A 12 -12.09 8.84 27.52
N THR A 13 -12.65 10.04 27.62
CA THR A 13 -12.17 11.15 28.41
C THR A 13 -12.33 10.88 29.91
N LYS A 14 -11.28 11.13 30.69
CA LYS A 14 -11.32 12.06 31.84
C LYS A 14 -9.91 12.22 32.40
N GLU A 15 -9.53 13.50 32.48
CA GLU A 15 -8.47 14.08 33.32
C GLU A 15 -6.99 13.78 32.99
N ALA A 16 -6.29 14.88 32.67
CA ALA A 16 -4.85 15.15 32.76
C ALA A 16 -3.86 14.01 32.48
N GLY A 17 -3.24 14.02 31.28
CA GLY A 17 -2.00 13.28 31.05
C GLY A 17 -1.66 13.10 29.57
N ARG A 18 -0.47 13.56 29.16
CA ARG A 18 0.28 13.23 27.93
C ARG A 18 -0.50 12.49 26.82
N GLY A 19 -0.80 13.17 25.69
CA GLY A 19 -0.92 12.47 24.40
C GLY A 19 -2.03 12.90 23.45
N THR A 20 -1.89 14.04 22.75
CA THR A 20 -2.79 14.39 21.63
C THR A 20 -2.10 14.90 20.36
N CYS A 21 -0.77 15.02 20.33
CA CYS A 21 -0.06 15.57 19.15
C CYS A 21 0.03 14.60 17.96
N ARG A 22 -0.14 13.28 18.15
CA ARG A 22 0.16 12.29 17.08
C ARG A 22 -0.99 12.01 16.10
N ARG A 23 -2.25 12.10 16.53
CA ARG A 23 -3.44 11.74 15.71
C ARG A 23 -3.90 12.85 14.75
N LEU A 24 -3.69 14.11 15.09
CA LEU A 24 -4.07 15.25 14.24
C LEU A 24 -3.20 15.33 12.97
N ASN A 25 -1.92 14.97 13.09
CA ASN A 25 -0.98 15.00 11.96
C ASN A 25 -1.29 13.94 10.92
N GLY A 26 -1.69 12.72 11.33
CA GLY A 26 -2.03 11.65 10.40
C GLY A 26 -3.25 11.96 9.51
N LYS A 27 -4.33 12.51 10.10
CA LYS A 27 -5.52 12.90 9.33
C LYS A 27 -5.24 14.04 8.35
N LYS A 28 -4.49 15.05 8.78
CA LYS A 28 -4.07 16.16 7.90
C LYS A 28 -3.18 15.68 6.76
N ALA A 29 -2.17 14.85 7.05
CA ALA A 29 -1.31 14.26 6.04
C ALA A 29 -2.10 13.40 5.04
N TYR A 30 -3.09 12.64 5.51
CA TYR A 30 -3.97 11.88 4.61
C TYR A 30 -4.80 12.80 3.70
N GLN A 31 -5.38 13.88 4.25
CA GLN A 31 -6.10 14.87 3.44
C GLN A 31 -5.19 15.52 2.38
N GLN A 32 -3.93 15.78 2.70
CA GLN A 32 -2.95 16.26 1.72
C GLN A 32 -2.71 15.21 0.62
N VAL A 33 -2.58 13.93 0.97
CA VAL A 33 -2.46 12.84 -0.03
C VAL A 33 -3.68 12.77 -0.95
N LEU A 34 -4.90 12.92 -0.42
CA LEU A 34 -6.12 12.95 -1.24
C LEU A 34 -6.13 14.09 -2.26
N SER A 35 -5.44 15.20 -1.96
CA SER A 35 -5.33 16.34 -2.87
C SER A 35 -4.27 16.19 -3.97
N LEU A 36 -3.41 15.16 -3.89
CA LEU A 36 -2.34 14.96 -4.88
C LEU A 36 -2.92 14.46 -6.21
N PRO A 37 -2.50 15.01 -7.37
CA PRO A 37 -2.93 14.51 -8.68
C PRO A 37 -2.63 13.02 -8.88
N SER A 38 -1.51 12.54 -8.36
CA SER A 38 -1.12 11.12 -8.44
C SER A 38 -2.03 10.18 -7.63
N PHE A 39 -2.77 10.70 -6.66
CA PHE A 39 -3.77 9.94 -5.91
C PHE A 39 -5.17 10.05 -6.53
N GLN A 40 -5.45 11.13 -7.25
CA GLN A 40 -6.71 11.32 -7.97
C GLN A 40 -6.73 10.61 -9.33
N HIS A 41 -5.57 10.42 -9.95
CA HIS A 41 -5.42 9.77 -11.26
C HIS A 41 -4.66 8.45 -11.14
N THR A 42 -5.19 7.52 -10.35
CA THR A 42 -4.60 6.18 -10.22
C THR A 42 -4.85 5.35 -11.47
N VAL A 43 -3.81 4.66 -11.93
CA VAL A 43 -3.95 3.62 -12.94
C VAL A 43 -4.30 2.27 -12.30
N PRO A 44 -5.15 1.46 -12.95
CA PRO A 44 -5.43 0.13 -12.46
C PRO A 44 -4.18 -0.75 -12.51
N TRP A 45 -3.98 -1.58 -11.48
CA TRP A 45 -2.77 -2.39 -11.37
C TRP A 45 -2.65 -3.42 -12.51
N TRP A 46 -3.76 -3.85 -13.11
CA TRP A 46 -3.73 -4.81 -14.22
C TRP A 46 -3.22 -4.21 -15.53
N SER A 47 -3.21 -2.89 -15.68
CA SER A 47 -2.66 -2.19 -16.85
C SER A 47 -1.21 -1.72 -16.64
N LEU A 48 -0.56 -2.11 -15.54
CA LEU A 48 0.80 -1.67 -15.27
C LEU A 48 1.81 -2.25 -16.26
N ASP A 49 2.71 -1.37 -16.71
CA ASP A 49 3.95 -1.71 -17.37
C ASP A 49 5.12 -1.56 -16.38
N ALA A 50 5.78 -2.68 -16.08
CA ALA A 50 6.90 -2.75 -15.14
C ALA A 50 8.19 -2.11 -15.69
N SER A 51 8.30 -1.94 -17.01
CA SER A 51 9.46 -1.32 -17.64
C SER A 51 9.57 0.18 -17.32
N GLN A 52 8.42 0.86 -17.20
CA GLN A 52 8.29 2.31 -16.99
C GLN A 52 8.62 2.79 -15.57
N HIS A 53 9.02 1.88 -14.67
CA HIS A 53 9.17 2.17 -13.25
C HIS A 53 10.50 1.64 -12.71
N ASN A 54 11.11 2.38 -11.78
CA ASN A 54 12.41 2.00 -11.18
C ASN A 54 12.28 1.21 -9.88
N ALA A 55 11.14 1.29 -9.18
CA ALA A 55 10.88 0.55 -7.95
C ALA A 55 9.41 0.13 -7.84
N HIS A 56 9.13 -0.91 -7.05
CA HIS A 56 7.79 -1.43 -6.80
C HIS A 56 7.47 -1.41 -5.31
N LEU A 57 6.35 -0.76 -4.93
CA LEU A 57 5.85 -0.74 -3.56
C LEU A 57 4.52 -1.51 -3.49
N LEU A 58 4.48 -2.52 -2.64
CA LEU A 58 3.33 -3.38 -2.39
C LEU A 58 2.71 -3.05 -1.01
N PRO A 59 1.77 -2.08 -0.94
CA PRO A 59 1.03 -1.83 0.28
C PRO A 59 0.14 -3.03 0.64
N GLY A 60 -0.02 -3.27 1.94
CA GLY A 60 -0.98 -4.25 2.45
C GLY A 60 -2.33 -3.63 2.82
N GLY A 61 -3.16 -4.45 3.44
CA GLY A 61 -4.48 -4.08 3.97
C GLY A 61 -5.22 -5.36 4.36
N HIS A 62 -6.11 -5.29 5.35
CA HIS A 62 -6.89 -6.45 5.83
C HIS A 62 -8.37 -6.39 5.44
N ALA A 63 -8.77 -5.47 4.55
CA ALA A 63 -10.17 -5.24 4.24
C ALA A 63 -10.87 -6.56 3.88
N LYS A 64 -11.88 -6.95 4.68
CA LYS A 64 -12.62 -8.20 4.53
C LYS A 64 -13.18 -8.27 3.11
N GLY A 65 -12.69 -9.21 2.30
CA GLY A 65 -13.11 -9.45 0.92
C GLY A 65 -12.46 -8.56 -0.16
N GLY A 66 -11.95 -7.37 0.20
CA GLY A 66 -11.48 -6.39 -0.80
C GLY A 66 -10.06 -6.60 -1.33
N VAL A 67 -9.13 -7.09 -0.50
CA VAL A 67 -7.70 -7.14 -0.88
C VAL A 67 -7.29 -8.42 -1.60
N ARG A 68 -8.15 -9.45 -1.65
CA ARG A 68 -7.79 -10.77 -2.17
C ARG A 68 -7.37 -10.71 -3.64
N GLN A 69 -8.10 -9.98 -4.48
CA GLN A 69 -7.81 -9.85 -5.91
C GLN A 69 -6.45 -9.19 -6.15
N TYR A 70 -6.11 -8.18 -5.34
CA TYR A 70 -4.80 -7.54 -5.36
C TYR A 70 -3.68 -8.50 -4.89
N LEU A 71 -3.89 -9.21 -3.78
CA LEU A 71 -2.88 -10.11 -3.19
C LEU A 71 -2.65 -11.42 -3.97
N GLN A 72 -3.65 -11.84 -4.77
CA GLN A 72 -3.63 -13.11 -5.50
C GLN A 72 -3.62 -12.91 -7.02
N GLY A 73 -3.52 -11.66 -7.50
CA GLY A 73 -3.59 -11.35 -8.91
C GLY A 73 -2.31 -11.75 -9.66
N ASN A 74 -2.44 -12.63 -10.66
CA ASN A 74 -1.32 -13.11 -11.48
C ASN A 74 -0.55 -11.97 -12.16
N LYS A 75 -1.23 -10.93 -12.63
CA LYS A 75 -0.58 -9.77 -13.27
C LYS A 75 0.33 -9.02 -12.30
N LEU A 76 -0.07 -8.86 -11.03
CA LEU A 76 0.77 -8.17 -10.03
C LEU A 76 1.97 -9.04 -9.62
N GLN A 77 1.78 -10.36 -9.52
CA GLN A 77 2.88 -11.31 -9.30
C GLN A 77 3.88 -11.27 -10.46
N ALA A 78 3.41 -11.25 -11.71
CA ALA A 78 4.28 -11.13 -12.90
C ALA A 78 5.02 -9.79 -12.95
N VAL A 79 4.35 -8.68 -12.62
CA VAL A 79 5.00 -7.38 -12.45
C VAL A 79 6.08 -7.47 -11.37
N THR A 80 5.78 -8.06 -10.21
CA THR A 80 6.75 -8.20 -9.12
C THR A 80 7.96 -9.06 -9.53
N ALA A 81 7.72 -10.17 -10.22
CA ALA A 81 8.79 -11.02 -10.78
C ALA A 81 9.69 -10.26 -11.75
N HIS A 82 9.12 -9.38 -12.59
CA HIS A 82 9.91 -8.50 -13.46
C HIS A 82 10.85 -7.58 -12.66
N PHE A 83 10.39 -6.96 -11.56
CA PHE A 83 11.29 -6.16 -10.72
C PHE A 83 12.43 -6.99 -10.13
N PHE A 84 12.15 -8.21 -9.67
CA PHE A 84 13.20 -9.10 -9.19
C PHE A 84 14.18 -9.53 -10.29
N HIS A 85 13.68 -9.89 -11.47
CA HIS A 85 14.50 -10.29 -12.62
C HIS A 85 15.51 -9.19 -13.01
N TYR A 86 15.03 -7.95 -13.09
CA TYR A 86 15.87 -6.79 -13.41
C TYR A 86 16.59 -6.19 -12.19
N LYS A 87 16.60 -6.87 -11.04
CA LYS A 87 17.23 -6.42 -9.79
C LYS A 87 16.80 -5.01 -9.35
N LYS A 88 15.56 -4.63 -9.67
CA LYS A 88 14.95 -3.37 -9.26
C LYS A 88 14.39 -3.50 -7.83
N PRO A 89 14.42 -2.44 -7.01
CA PRO A 89 13.92 -2.49 -5.64
C PRO A 89 12.43 -2.86 -5.55
N VAL A 90 12.13 -3.76 -4.62
CA VAL A 90 10.76 -4.11 -4.22
C VAL A 90 10.62 -3.89 -2.71
N ALA A 91 9.62 -3.10 -2.32
CA ALA A 91 9.24 -2.89 -0.93
C ALA A 91 7.83 -3.45 -0.72
N ALA A 92 7.60 -4.15 0.39
CA ALA A 92 6.30 -4.69 0.75
C ALA A 92 6.02 -4.47 2.23
N ILE A 93 4.78 -4.12 2.57
CA ILE A 93 4.37 -3.85 3.96
C ILE A 93 3.05 -4.55 4.30
N SER A 94 2.94 -5.03 5.54
CA SER A 94 1.76 -5.79 6.02
C SER A 94 1.48 -6.98 5.09
N HIS A 95 0.27 -7.10 4.53
CA HIS A 95 -0.12 -8.22 3.68
C HIS A 95 0.39 -8.13 2.24
N GLY A 96 0.94 -6.99 1.82
CA GLY A 96 1.54 -6.84 0.49
C GLY A 96 2.70 -7.82 0.26
N VAL A 97 3.31 -8.34 1.33
CA VAL A 97 4.33 -9.39 1.29
C VAL A 97 3.82 -10.69 0.64
N VAL A 98 2.51 -10.96 0.67
CA VAL A 98 1.92 -12.14 0.03
C VAL A 98 2.06 -12.08 -1.49
N SER A 99 1.89 -10.91 -2.10
CA SER A 99 2.09 -10.74 -3.55
C SER A 99 3.54 -10.97 -3.94
N ALA A 100 4.48 -10.47 -3.15
CA ALA A 100 5.92 -10.68 -3.38
C ALA A 100 6.31 -12.15 -3.23
N ALA A 101 5.88 -12.80 -2.14
CA ALA A 101 6.20 -14.20 -1.86
C ALA A 101 5.65 -15.17 -2.92
N ARG A 102 4.58 -14.79 -3.63
CA ARG A 102 3.96 -15.58 -4.70
C ARG A 102 4.45 -15.25 -6.09
N SER A 103 5.34 -14.27 -6.24
CA SER A 103 5.95 -13.99 -7.53
C SER A 103 7.00 -15.06 -7.84
N ILE A 104 6.66 -15.94 -8.78
CA ILE A 104 7.58 -16.95 -9.28
C ILE A 104 8.45 -16.29 -10.34
N LEU A 105 9.76 -16.40 -10.19
CA LEU A 105 10.71 -16.13 -11.26
C LEU A 105 10.62 -17.30 -12.25
N LEU A 106 10.07 -17.05 -13.43
CA LEU A 106 10.25 -17.91 -14.59
C LEU A 106 11.56 -17.55 -15.28
#